data_AF-A7TFM5-F1
#
_entry.id   AF-A7TFM5-F1
#
_cell.length_a   1.000
_cell.length_b   1.000
_cell.length_c   1.000
_cell.angle_alpha   90.00
_cell.angle_beta   90.00
_cell.angle_gamma   90.00
#
_symmetry.space_group_name_H-M   'P 1'
#
loop_
_entity.id
_entity.type
_entity.pdbx_description
1 polymer ?
#
loop_
_entity_poly.entity_id
_entity_poly.type
_entity_poly.pdbx_seq_one_letter_code
_entity_poly.pdbx_strand_id
1 'polypeptide(L)'
;MTSDHDSIDGIVDLLTRRDILSHERVLIKSTVAISSDEEFLSGPLNQFPIKKITIPEYTIEKAQDTPGCCYIMSKRDPQGEKKIKQNGELLCGRKFLFNTFKLKTRNNNVLVLVNDLISSLQLDYNEEKFLEEYNQLLPLEASLSEREFLKDKNLIPIDYPTEKPIKFIVARVAFVQFGASIIVAGTRIIDDYWETVAKDEGFTSHHRVFKFTDKLFKLYLSLQPGFNITNSSNKNHDENLELINENSNINYNLEELENPSLTVIEQTSADVRKEYLARFSKGEPMTFSVPGQNINGSLDISNQYKIPKYHNRYSFQQATQMNAMDLPIFESPESIRNNADNESDLNSPTVMPSSKSNSPSIPMLEIQHPSTTKPVRRMVSCLLDSGNDTKFDKKSSKSDLLDISQETKITDDSLTINGWKFGILPILSKDMETTNSTKYAASGLPYFDKEKLIPRLKKLTPNQIKELEHMHDAVSVSGGLQTARSVRQNKWFKYWQYKSGVPVGLKKYQYKYFKDVYLKEILSKETSYTEYDEVTNTDRTYITAKIPGANFLDNSNIKNFSPPYGVPPKKLQS
;
A
#
# COMPACT_ATOMS: atom_id res chain seq x y z
N MET A 1 66.95 -51.75 15.53
CA MET A 1 67.40 -50.48 14.91
C MET A 1 66.29 -49.47 15.13
N THR A 2 66.47 -48.63 16.13
CA THR A 2 65.57 -47.55 16.53
C THR A 2 65.68 -46.43 15.49
N SER A 3 64.61 -46.15 14.76
CA SER A 3 64.53 -44.95 13.92
C SER A 3 64.21 -43.77 14.84
N ASP A 4 65.23 -42.97 15.13
CA ASP A 4 65.07 -41.69 15.82
C ASP A 4 64.11 -40.81 15.00
N HIS A 5 62.90 -40.58 15.51
CA HIS A 5 62.05 -39.51 15.01
C HIS A 5 62.71 -38.19 15.40
N ASP A 6 63.48 -37.60 14.48
CA ASP A 6 63.96 -36.23 14.60
C ASP A 6 62.74 -35.28 14.68
N SER A 7 62.29 -35.00 15.90
CA SER A 7 61.19 -34.07 16.15
C SER A 7 61.63 -32.66 15.73
N ILE A 8 60.99 -32.12 14.68
CA ILE A 8 61.27 -30.75 14.24
C ILE A 8 60.80 -29.79 15.33
N ASP A 9 61.74 -29.04 15.90
CA ASP A 9 61.45 -27.93 16.79
C ASP A 9 60.98 -26.70 16.00
N GLY A 10 59.84 -26.14 16.40
CA GLY A 10 59.28 -24.91 15.84
C GLY A 10 58.44 -24.13 16.84
N ILE A 11 58.26 -22.83 16.59
CA ILE A 11 57.46 -21.92 17.42
C ILE A 11 56.23 -21.52 16.63
N VAL A 12 55.06 -21.49 17.28
CA VAL A 12 53.79 -21.06 16.67
C VAL A 12 53.26 -19.85 17.42
N ASP A 13 52.82 -18.83 16.68
CA ASP A 13 52.13 -17.66 17.17
C ASP A 13 50.70 -17.64 16.61
N LEU A 14 49.72 -17.80 17.50
CA LEU A 14 48.31 -17.98 17.15
C LEU A 14 47.55 -16.66 17.28
N LEU A 15 46.67 -16.40 16.32
CA LEU A 15 45.78 -15.24 16.37
C LEU A 15 44.74 -15.41 17.46
N THR A 16 44.70 -14.47 18.40
CA THR A 16 43.73 -14.52 19.51
C THR A 16 42.37 -13.94 19.10
N ARG A 17 41.30 -14.44 19.71
CA ARG A 17 39.95 -13.86 19.54
C ARG A 17 39.88 -12.37 19.90
N ARG A 18 40.70 -11.92 20.86
CA ARG A 18 40.78 -10.51 21.27
C ARG A 18 41.31 -9.63 20.15
N ASP A 19 42.33 -10.10 19.43
CA ASP A 19 42.91 -9.38 18.31
C ASP A 19 41.87 -9.23 17.18
N ILE A 20 41.12 -10.29 16.85
CA ILE A 20 40.03 -10.25 15.86
C ILE A 20 38.93 -9.24 16.25
N LEU A 21 38.44 -9.30 17.48
CA LEU A 21 37.41 -8.35 17.96
C LEU A 21 37.91 -6.91 17.96
N SER A 22 39.20 -6.70 18.28
CA SER A 22 39.81 -5.38 18.22
C SER A 22 39.90 -4.84 16.79
N HIS A 23 40.21 -5.71 15.82
CA HIS A 23 40.22 -5.41 14.41
C HIS A 23 38.82 -5.03 13.91
N GLU A 24 37.81 -5.89 14.13
CA GLU A 24 36.41 -5.64 13.76
C GLU A 24 35.91 -4.28 14.28
N ARG A 25 36.24 -3.94 15.54
CA ARG A 25 35.88 -2.67 16.18
C ARG A 25 36.52 -1.47 15.48
N VAL A 26 37.81 -1.55 15.14
CA VAL A 26 38.51 -0.45 14.45
C VAL A 26 37.95 -0.25 13.05
N LEU A 27 37.63 -1.32 12.34
CA LEU A 27 37.00 -1.24 11.01
C LEU A 27 35.68 -0.48 11.06
N ILE A 28 34.78 -0.84 11.98
CA ILE A 28 33.49 -0.13 12.10
C ILE A 28 33.72 1.34 12.46
N LYS A 29 34.64 1.61 13.40
CA LYS A 29 34.92 2.99 13.82
C LYS A 29 35.46 3.85 12.67
N SER A 30 36.37 3.32 11.86
CA SER A 30 36.93 4.06 10.73
C SER A 30 35.87 4.27 9.65
N THR A 31 35.08 3.25 9.29
CA THR A 31 34.06 3.41 8.25
C THR A 31 32.94 4.38 8.66
N VAL A 32 32.53 4.41 9.93
CA VAL A 32 31.55 5.41 10.41
C VAL A 32 32.10 6.83 10.20
N ALA A 33 33.37 7.06 10.51
CA ALA A 33 34.01 8.37 10.33
C ALA A 33 34.06 8.80 8.85
N ILE A 34 34.17 7.83 7.94
CA ILE A 34 34.32 8.03 6.50
C ILE A 34 32.98 7.96 5.75
N SER A 35 31.89 7.58 6.42
CA SER A 35 30.61 7.20 5.82
C SER A 35 29.94 8.24 4.91
N SER A 36 30.35 9.51 5.00
CA SER A 36 29.81 10.61 4.19
C SER A 36 30.52 10.78 2.85
N ASP A 37 31.76 10.29 2.72
CA ASP A 37 32.65 10.52 1.58
C ASP A 37 32.77 9.26 0.72
N GLU A 38 32.22 9.30 -0.49
CA GLU A 38 32.18 8.13 -1.39
C GLU A 38 33.57 7.72 -1.90
N GLU A 39 34.48 8.67 -2.10
CA GLU A 39 35.84 8.42 -2.58
C GLU A 39 36.61 7.52 -1.61
N PHE A 40 36.60 7.86 -0.32
CA PHE A 40 37.31 7.10 0.71
C PHE A 40 36.66 5.74 1.01
N LEU A 41 35.34 5.62 0.84
CA LEU A 41 34.64 4.32 0.87
C LEU A 41 35.03 3.45 -0.32
N SER A 42 35.29 4.04 -1.49
CA SER A 42 35.72 3.34 -2.70
C SER A 42 34.80 2.17 -3.07
N GLY A 43 33.48 2.40 -3.10
CA GLY A 43 32.45 1.41 -3.46
C GLY A 43 31.73 0.76 -2.27
N PRO A 44 30.98 -0.34 -2.50
CA PRO A 44 30.11 -0.92 -1.49
C PRO A 44 30.88 -1.65 -0.38
N LEU A 45 30.34 -1.62 0.84
CA LEU A 45 31.02 -2.12 2.06
C LEU A 45 31.25 -3.63 2.06
N ASN A 46 30.32 -4.40 1.48
CA ASN A 46 30.37 -5.86 1.39
C ASN A 46 31.27 -6.36 0.25
N GLN A 47 31.88 -5.46 -0.53
CA GLN A 47 32.85 -5.81 -1.55
C GLN A 47 34.21 -5.14 -1.25
N PHE A 48 35.23 -5.61 -1.95
CA PHE A 48 36.55 -4.99 -1.86
C PHE A 48 36.53 -3.57 -2.45
N PRO A 49 37.37 -2.66 -1.94
CA PRO A 49 37.56 -1.35 -2.52
C PRO A 49 37.87 -1.42 -4.02
N ILE A 50 37.22 -0.56 -4.81
CA ILE A 50 37.41 -0.48 -6.27
C ILE A 50 38.83 -0.03 -6.59
N LYS A 51 39.32 0.99 -5.87
CA LYS A 51 40.69 1.51 -6.02
C LYS A 51 41.66 0.63 -5.24
N LYS A 52 42.60 -0.01 -5.94
CA LYS A 52 43.69 -0.82 -5.38
C LYS A 52 45.04 -0.22 -5.75
N ILE A 53 46.07 -0.48 -4.94
CA ILE A 53 47.44 -0.01 -5.19
C ILE A 53 48.05 -0.85 -6.32
N THR A 54 48.73 -0.22 -7.29
CA THR A 54 49.48 -0.99 -8.30
C THR A 54 50.85 -1.38 -7.76
N ILE A 55 51.06 -2.68 -7.56
CA ILE A 55 52.26 -3.20 -6.92
C ILE A 55 53.33 -3.46 -7.98
N PRO A 56 54.56 -2.92 -7.82
CA PRO A 56 55.64 -3.18 -8.77
C PRO A 56 56.13 -4.63 -8.66
N GLU A 57 56.78 -5.15 -9.71
CA GLU A 57 57.48 -6.42 -9.61
C GLU A 57 58.63 -6.34 -8.58
N TYR A 58 58.62 -7.24 -7.60
CA TYR A 58 59.53 -7.18 -6.46
C TYR A 58 60.34 -8.45 -6.24
N THR A 59 60.08 -9.55 -6.95
CA THR A 59 60.89 -10.79 -6.87
C THR A 59 61.66 -11.06 -8.17
N ILE A 60 62.94 -11.45 -8.06
CA ILE A 60 63.75 -11.97 -9.16
C ILE A 60 63.92 -13.48 -8.96
N GLU A 61 63.12 -14.28 -9.69
CA GLU A 61 63.16 -15.75 -9.76
C GLU A 61 63.11 -16.54 -8.42
N LYS A 62 62.90 -17.87 -8.51
CA LYS A 62 63.01 -18.77 -7.35
C LYS A 62 64.50 -18.94 -7.02
N ALA A 63 64.93 -18.55 -5.82
CA ALA A 63 66.27 -18.91 -5.36
C ALA A 63 66.35 -20.45 -5.28
N GLN A 64 67.22 -21.07 -6.07
CA GLN A 64 67.47 -22.51 -6.02
C GLN A 64 67.93 -22.91 -4.61
N ASP A 65 67.18 -23.83 -3.99
CA ASP A 65 67.50 -24.70 -2.85
C ASP A 65 68.58 -24.21 -1.87
N THR A 66 68.35 -23.05 -1.24
CA THR A 66 69.06 -22.68 0.00
C THR A 66 68.07 -22.59 1.17
N PRO A 67 68.37 -23.20 2.33
CA PRO A 67 67.43 -23.39 3.44
C PRO A 67 67.04 -22.11 4.20
N GLY A 68 67.18 -20.91 3.63
CA GLY A 68 66.45 -19.78 4.21
C GLY A 68 66.48 -18.41 3.57
N CYS A 69 66.57 -18.31 2.25
CA CYS A 69 66.00 -17.16 1.53
C CYS A 69 65.42 -17.67 0.21
N CYS A 70 64.10 -17.92 0.15
CA CYS A 70 63.47 -18.48 -1.05
C CYS A 70 63.16 -17.44 -2.14
N TYR A 71 63.46 -16.16 -1.90
CA TYR A 71 63.19 -15.08 -2.83
C TYR A 71 64.26 -13.99 -2.73
N ILE A 72 64.63 -13.42 -3.88
CA ILE A 72 65.52 -12.27 -3.97
C ILE A 72 64.67 -11.04 -4.30
N MET A 73 64.68 -10.05 -3.41
CA MET A 73 63.93 -8.81 -3.60
C MET A 73 64.61 -7.90 -4.64
N SER A 74 63.94 -7.65 -5.77
CA SER A 74 64.35 -6.73 -6.84
C SER A 74 64.24 -5.26 -6.40
N LYS A 75 63.07 -4.90 -5.89
CA LYS A 75 62.70 -3.54 -5.50
C LYS A 75 62.30 -3.51 -4.04
N ARG A 76 62.67 -2.45 -3.33
CA ARG A 76 62.33 -2.26 -1.90
C ARG A 76 61.84 -0.85 -1.66
N ASP A 77 60.90 -0.70 -0.73
CA ASP A 77 60.48 0.60 -0.23
C ASP A 77 61.19 0.89 1.10
N PRO A 78 61.96 1.99 1.23
CA PRO A 78 62.62 2.39 2.46
C PRO A 78 61.68 2.51 3.69
N GLN A 79 60.40 2.86 3.48
CA GLN A 79 59.44 2.94 4.59
C GLN A 79 58.88 1.57 4.98
N GLY A 80 58.65 0.69 4.00
CA GLY A 80 58.21 -0.69 4.24
C GLY A 80 59.22 -1.50 5.05
N GLU A 81 60.52 -1.35 4.74
CA GLU A 81 61.61 -2.03 5.46
C GLU A 81 61.74 -1.63 6.95
N LYS A 82 61.19 -0.47 7.35
CA LYS A 82 61.12 -0.07 8.77
C LYS A 82 60.00 -0.77 9.55
N LYS A 83 59.06 -1.42 8.84
CA LYS A 83 57.84 -2.04 9.42
C LYS A 83 57.99 -3.54 9.60
N ILE A 84 58.93 -4.17 8.90
CA ILE A 84 59.16 -5.62 8.94
C ILE A 84 60.65 -5.95 8.93
N LYS A 85 61.08 -6.91 9.74
CA LYS A 85 62.46 -7.41 9.74
C LYS A 85 62.70 -8.38 8.59
N GLN A 86 63.97 -8.67 8.30
CA GLN A 86 64.35 -9.59 7.24
C GLN A 86 63.83 -11.02 7.45
N ASN A 87 63.70 -11.47 8.70
CA ASN A 87 63.14 -12.77 9.08
C ASN A 87 61.60 -12.84 9.01
N GLY A 88 60.92 -11.73 8.70
CA GLY A 88 59.46 -11.63 8.61
C GLY A 88 58.74 -11.25 9.90
N GLU A 89 59.45 -10.91 10.97
CA GLU A 89 58.82 -10.35 12.17
C GLU A 89 58.39 -8.89 11.95
N LEU A 90 57.14 -8.59 12.32
CA LEU A 90 56.62 -7.23 12.27
C LEU A 90 57.19 -6.37 13.41
N LEU A 91 57.39 -5.09 13.10
CA LEU A 91 57.90 -4.07 14.04
C LEU A 91 56.77 -3.13 14.50
N CYS A 92 57.06 -2.40 15.59
CA CYS A 92 56.18 -1.37 16.17
C CYS A 92 54.81 -1.89 16.63
N GLY A 93 54.76 -3.11 17.18
CA GLY A 93 53.54 -3.68 17.79
C GLY A 93 52.47 -4.15 16.79
N ARG A 94 52.78 -4.20 15.50
CA ARG A 94 51.90 -4.77 14.47
C ARG A 94 51.82 -6.29 14.62
N LYS A 95 50.65 -6.84 14.27
CA LYS A 95 50.38 -8.27 14.26
C LYS A 95 49.71 -8.67 12.94
N PHE A 96 49.95 -9.89 12.50
CA PHE A 96 49.26 -10.46 11.35
C PHE A 96 47.83 -10.90 11.71
N LEU A 97 46.94 -10.90 10.72
CA LEU A 97 45.55 -11.39 10.81
C LEU A 97 45.42 -12.91 10.66
N PHE A 98 46.53 -13.65 10.73
CA PHE A 98 46.58 -15.10 10.58
C PHE A 98 47.60 -15.72 11.53
N ASN A 99 47.54 -17.04 11.69
CA ASN A 99 48.50 -17.80 12.47
C ASN A 99 49.85 -17.81 11.76
N THR A 100 50.93 -17.70 12.51
CA THR A 100 52.30 -17.78 11.97
C THR A 100 53.11 -18.82 12.72
N PHE A 101 54.12 -19.37 12.06
CA PHE A 101 55.01 -20.34 12.67
C PHE A 101 56.44 -20.17 12.16
N LYS A 102 57.40 -20.71 12.92
CA LYS A 102 58.83 -20.71 12.60
C LYS A 102 59.36 -22.13 12.68
N LEU A 103 60.18 -22.50 11.70
CA LEU A 103 60.85 -23.80 11.64
C LEU A 103 62.36 -23.60 11.68
N LYS A 104 63.08 -24.39 12.49
CA LYS A 104 64.55 -24.36 12.52
C LYS A 104 65.16 -24.77 11.17
N THR A 105 64.51 -25.70 10.47
CA THR A 105 64.89 -26.18 9.13
C THR A 105 64.84 -25.11 8.05
N ARG A 106 64.13 -24.00 8.30
CA ARG A 106 63.90 -22.89 7.34
C ARG A 106 64.47 -21.56 7.86
N ASN A 107 65.63 -21.60 8.52
CA ASN A 107 66.35 -20.46 9.10
C ASN A 107 65.51 -19.58 10.05
N ASN A 108 64.52 -20.15 10.75
CA ASN A 108 63.62 -19.43 11.67
C ASN A 108 62.87 -18.23 11.05
N ASN A 109 62.64 -18.26 9.73
CA ASN A 109 61.78 -17.29 9.08
C ASN A 109 60.32 -17.45 9.56
N VAL A 110 59.59 -16.35 9.62
CA VAL A 110 58.15 -16.35 9.92
C VAL A 110 57.39 -16.83 8.68
N LEU A 111 56.68 -17.94 8.83
CA LEU A 111 55.92 -18.62 7.78
C LEU A 111 54.42 -18.54 8.06
N VAL A 112 53.63 -18.59 6.99
CA VAL A 112 52.17 -18.62 7.02
C VAL A 112 51.65 -19.63 6.01
N LEU A 113 50.59 -20.37 6.38
CA LEU A 113 49.89 -21.27 5.46
C LEU A 113 49.15 -20.46 4.39
N VAL A 114 49.18 -20.92 3.13
CA VAL A 114 48.48 -20.21 2.04
C VAL A 114 46.96 -20.14 2.30
N ASN A 115 46.38 -21.20 2.86
CA ASN A 115 44.95 -21.23 3.20
C ASN A 115 44.57 -20.21 4.29
N ASP A 116 45.42 -20.02 5.31
CA ASP A 116 45.19 -19.03 6.37
C ASP A 116 45.32 -17.60 5.83
N LEU A 117 46.25 -17.38 4.90
CA LEU A 117 46.41 -16.10 4.21
C LEU A 117 45.17 -15.75 3.38
N ILE A 118 44.68 -16.67 2.55
CA ILE A 118 43.46 -16.49 1.74
C ILE A 118 42.27 -16.16 2.66
N SER A 119 42.13 -16.92 3.74
CA SER A 119 41.05 -16.72 4.73
C SER A 119 41.12 -15.34 5.38
N SER A 120 42.33 -14.86 5.73
CA SER A 120 42.52 -13.53 6.33
C SER A 120 42.12 -12.38 5.40
N LEU A 121 42.32 -12.57 4.08
CA LEU A 121 41.96 -11.59 3.06
C LEU A 121 40.48 -11.64 2.67
N GLN A 122 39.72 -12.63 3.15
CA GLN A 122 38.30 -12.85 2.81
C GLN A 122 38.06 -13.04 1.30
N LEU A 123 38.99 -13.72 0.63
CA LEU A 123 38.88 -14.06 -0.79
C LEU A 123 38.24 -15.44 -0.95
N ASP A 124 37.26 -15.55 -1.86
CA ASP A 124 36.60 -16.81 -2.20
C ASP A 124 37.41 -17.58 -3.27
N TYR A 125 38.71 -17.74 -3.04
CA TYR A 125 39.64 -18.37 -3.98
C TYR A 125 40.11 -19.74 -3.51
N ASN A 126 40.26 -20.65 -4.46
CA ASN A 126 41.02 -21.87 -4.25
C ASN A 126 42.52 -21.55 -4.22
N GLU A 127 43.28 -22.38 -3.50
CA GLU A 127 44.72 -22.21 -3.31
C GLU A 127 45.49 -22.05 -4.62
N GLU A 128 45.15 -22.83 -5.65
CA GLU A 128 45.78 -22.76 -6.99
C GLU A 128 45.48 -21.44 -7.70
N LYS A 129 44.19 -21.05 -7.75
CA LYS A 129 43.75 -19.79 -8.37
C LYS A 129 44.41 -18.57 -7.69
N PHE A 130 44.55 -18.61 -6.36
CA PHE A 130 45.21 -17.54 -5.62
C PHE A 130 46.69 -17.42 -5.99
N LEU A 131 47.40 -18.54 -6.14
CA LEU A 131 48.81 -18.55 -6.53
C LEU A 131 49.02 -18.19 -8.01
N GLU A 132 48.06 -18.49 -8.89
CA GLU A 132 48.06 -18.04 -10.28
C GLU A 132 47.89 -16.52 -10.40
N GLU A 133 46.96 -15.94 -9.63
CA GLU A 133 46.74 -14.48 -9.60
C GLU A 133 47.92 -13.74 -8.97
N TYR A 134 48.53 -14.31 -7.93
CA TYR A 134 49.66 -13.74 -7.20
C TYR A 134 50.94 -14.57 -7.39
N ASN A 135 51.41 -14.64 -8.64
CA ASN A 135 52.58 -15.43 -9.05
C ASN A 135 53.90 -15.07 -8.34
N GLN A 136 54.01 -13.87 -7.75
CA GLN A 136 55.19 -13.40 -6.99
C GLN A 136 55.30 -13.96 -5.56
N LEU A 137 54.27 -14.67 -5.05
CA LEU A 137 54.26 -15.18 -3.66
C LEU A 137 55.18 -16.39 -3.42
N LEU A 138 55.71 -17.02 -4.47
CA LEU A 138 56.69 -18.12 -4.46
C LEU A 138 56.47 -19.14 -3.32
N PRO A 139 55.43 -20.01 -3.42
CA PRO A 139 55.07 -20.96 -2.37
C PRO A 139 56.11 -22.07 -2.16
N LEU A 140 56.21 -22.52 -0.92
CA LEU A 140 57.03 -23.66 -0.50
C LEU A 140 56.14 -24.82 -0.12
N GLU A 141 56.56 -26.02 -0.51
CA GLU A 141 55.87 -27.26 -0.13
C GLU A 141 56.47 -27.84 1.15
N ALA A 142 55.60 -28.32 2.04
CA ALA A 142 55.98 -28.94 3.28
C ALA A 142 56.55 -30.35 3.05
N SER A 143 57.66 -30.66 3.70
CA SER A 143 58.16 -32.03 3.82
C SER A 143 57.26 -32.88 4.74
N LEU A 144 57.43 -34.20 4.71
CA LEU A 144 56.63 -35.14 5.51
C LEU A 144 56.72 -34.85 7.02
N SER A 145 57.90 -34.51 7.52
CA SER A 145 58.14 -34.18 8.93
C SER A 145 57.58 -32.79 9.30
N GLU A 146 57.69 -31.80 8.42
CA GLU A 146 57.05 -30.47 8.63
C GLU A 146 55.53 -30.60 8.69
N ARG A 147 54.95 -31.50 7.90
CA ARG A 147 53.52 -31.79 7.93
C ARG A 147 53.07 -32.39 9.26
N GLU A 148 53.82 -33.34 9.82
CA GLU A 148 53.52 -33.90 11.14
C GLU A 148 53.57 -32.83 12.23
N PHE A 149 54.55 -31.92 12.18
CA PHE A 149 54.62 -30.76 13.07
C PHE A 149 53.39 -29.85 12.97
N LEU A 150 52.93 -29.54 11.75
CA LEU A 150 51.74 -28.70 11.54
C LEU A 150 50.46 -29.34 12.08
N LYS A 151 50.36 -30.67 12.03
CA LYS A 151 49.27 -31.43 12.65
C LYS A 151 49.36 -31.41 14.17
N ASP A 152 50.54 -31.67 14.74
CA ASP A 152 50.78 -31.65 16.20
C ASP A 152 50.42 -30.28 16.82
N LYS A 153 50.75 -29.19 16.12
CA LYS A 153 50.45 -27.82 16.56
C LYS A 153 49.04 -27.33 16.23
N ASN A 154 48.16 -28.19 15.71
CA ASN A 154 46.78 -27.86 15.33
C ASN A 154 46.65 -26.68 14.35
N LEU A 155 47.68 -26.43 13.53
CA LEU A 155 47.60 -25.44 12.45
C LEU A 155 46.81 -25.98 11.25
N ILE A 156 46.76 -27.30 11.11
CA ILE A 156 46.03 -28.01 10.08
C ILE A 156 45.20 -29.12 10.74
N PRO A 157 43.99 -29.44 10.24
CA PRO A 157 43.20 -30.56 10.75
C PRO A 157 43.95 -31.91 10.71
N ILE A 158 43.70 -32.77 11.70
CA ILE A 158 44.32 -34.11 11.80
C ILE A 158 44.02 -34.94 10.54
N ASP A 159 42.79 -34.83 10.03
CA ASP A 159 42.28 -35.55 8.86
C ASP A 159 42.66 -34.93 7.51
N TYR A 160 43.61 -33.99 7.47
CA TYR A 160 44.00 -33.34 6.22
C TYR A 160 44.56 -34.36 5.20
N PRO A 161 43.99 -34.45 3.97
CA PRO A 161 44.27 -35.52 3.02
C PRO A 161 45.74 -35.68 2.68
N THR A 162 46.29 -36.89 2.80
CA THR A 162 47.72 -37.18 2.57
C THR A 162 48.21 -36.77 1.18
N GLU A 163 47.35 -36.88 0.18
CA GLU A 163 47.63 -36.59 -1.22
C GLU A 163 47.72 -35.08 -1.54
N LYS A 164 47.14 -34.21 -0.71
CA LYS A 164 47.15 -32.76 -0.97
C LYS A 164 48.45 -32.14 -0.42
N PRO A 165 49.25 -31.45 -1.27
CA PRO A 165 50.45 -30.75 -0.81
C PRO A 165 50.06 -29.59 0.11
N ILE A 166 50.81 -29.40 1.18
CA ILE A 166 50.64 -28.25 2.08
C ILE A 166 51.61 -27.18 1.63
N LYS A 167 51.09 -26.02 1.21
CA LYS A 167 51.90 -24.87 0.81
C LYS A 167 51.91 -23.80 1.89
N PHE A 168 53.09 -23.28 2.17
CA PHE A 168 53.29 -22.11 3.01
C PHE A 168 54.22 -21.10 2.33
N ILE A 169 54.10 -19.84 2.72
CA ILE A 169 54.94 -18.75 2.22
C ILE A 169 55.62 -18.03 3.38
N VAL A 170 56.65 -17.26 3.07
CA VAL A 170 57.28 -16.35 4.04
C VAL A 170 56.35 -15.16 4.29
N ALA A 171 56.02 -14.89 5.55
CA ALA A 171 55.09 -13.82 5.92
C ALA A 171 55.55 -12.43 5.46
N ARG A 172 56.88 -12.24 5.29
CA ARG A 172 57.42 -11.02 4.69
C ARG A 172 56.96 -10.80 3.25
N VAL A 173 56.93 -11.85 2.43
CA VAL A 173 56.46 -11.75 1.04
C VAL A 173 54.98 -11.42 1.02
N ALA A 174 54.19 -12.04 1.91
CA ALA A 174 52.78 -11.70 2.09
C ALA A 174 52.60 -10.21 2.43
N PHE A 175 53.43 -9.66 3.32
CA PHE A 175 53.37 -8.25 3.70
C PHE A 175 53.79 -7.30 2.59
N VAL A 176 54.79 -7.67 1.79
CA VAL A 176 55.19 -6.89 0.60
C VAL A 176 54.06 -6.86 -0.43
N GLN A 177 53.35 -7.97 -0.65
CA GLN A 177 52.24 -8.05 -1.59
C GLN A 177 50.99 -7.32 -1.09
N PHE A 178 50.58 -7.57 0.15
CA PHE A 178 49.24 -7.22 0.63
C PHE A 178 49.21 -6.05 1.63
N GLY A 179 50.37 -5.69 2.20
CA GLY A 179 50.52 -4.53 3.08
C GLY A 179 49.52 -4.52 4.25
N ALA A 180 48.77 -3.42 4.36
CA ALA A 180 47.82 -3.19 5.44
C ALA A 180 46.69 -4.23 5.50
N SER A 181 46.35 -4.90 4.37
CA SER A 181 45.22 -5.82 4.31
C SER A 181 45.42 -7.13 5.07
N ILE A 182 46.65 -7.44 5.50
CA ILE A 182 46.94 -8.63 6.33
C ILE A 182 47.34 -8.28 7.76
N ILE A 183 47.28 -7.00 8.13
CA ILE A 183 47.65 -6.50 9.45
C ILE A 183 46.39 -6.26 10.29
N VAL A 184 46.46 -6.62 11.57
CA VAL A 184 45.39 -6.35 12.54
C VAL A 184 45.16 -4.85 12.61
N ALA A 185 43.95 -4.44 12.21
CA ALA A 185 43.54 -3.03 12.13
C ALA A 185 44.41 -2.17 11.19
N GLY A 186 44.92 -2.76 10.10
CA GLY A 186 45.78 -2.08 9.14
C GLY A 186 45.13 -0.84 8.51
N THR A 187 45.92 0.22 8.38
CA THR A 187 45.52 1.49 7.77
C THR A 187 46.30 1.72 6.48
N ARG A 188 45.64 2.27 5.45
CA ARG A 188 46.30 2.60 4.17
C ARG A 188 47.49 3.52 4.42
N ILE A 189 48.55 3.36 3.62
CA ILE A 189 49.83 4.09 3.70
C ILE A 189 50.65 3.71 4.93
N ILE A 190 50.10 3.90 6.13
CA ILE A 190 50.84 3.75 7.39
C ILE A 190 51.26 2.30 7.62
N ASP A 191 50.39 1.34 7.30
CA ASP A 191 50.67 -0.09 7.48
C ASP A 191 50.93 -0.84 6.16
N ASP A 192 50.91 -0.12 5.03
CA ASP A 192 51.33 -0.69 3.75
C ASP A 192 52.86 -0.76 3.66
N TYR A 193 53.37 -1.76 2.94
CA TYR A 193 54.80 -1.87 2.63
C TYR A 193 55.21 -0.83 1.57
N TRP A 194 54.43 -0.70 0.49
CA TRP A 194 54.64 0.26 -0.60
C TRP A 194 54.02 1.63 -0.31
N GLU A 195 54.55 2.31 0.70
CA GLU A 195 54.05 3.61 1.14
C GLU A 195 54.26 4.71 0.08
N THR A 196 55.42 4.70 -0.58
CA THR A 196 55.78 5.70 -1.61
C THR A 196 54.84 5.60 -2.80
N VAL A 197 54.65 4.39 -3.33
CA VAL A 197 53.75 4.12 -4.46
C VAL A 197 52.31 4.50 -4.12
N ALA A 198 51.81 4.13 -2.93
CA ALA A 198 50.46 4.47 -2.52
C ALA A 198 50.23 6.00 -2.46
N LYS A 199 51.22 6.77 -1.99
CA LYS A 199 51.16 8.24 -1.96
C LYS A 199 51.14 8.84 -3.37
N ASP A 200 51.98 8.31 -4.27
CA ASP A 200 52.06 8.77 -5.66
C ASP A 200 50.75 8.51 -6.43
N GLU A 201 50.04 7.42 -6.11
CA GLU A 201 48.71 7.08 -6.67
C GLU A 201 47.53 7.85 -6.01
N GLY A 202 47.84 8.76 -5.09
CA GLY A 202 46.86 9.61 -4.42
C GLY A 202 46.02 8.89 -3.37
N PHE A 203 46.52 7.81 -2.75
CA PHE A 203 45.87 7.28 -1.56
C PHE A 203 46.10 8.20 -0.36
N THR A 204 45.24 8.05 0.64
CA THR A 204 45.36 8.69 1.96
C THR A 204 45.09 7.65 3.06
N SER A 205 45.44 7.95 4.31
CA SER A 205 45.20 7.05 5.44
C SER A 205 43.73 6.73 5.70
N HIS A 206 42.81 7.55 5.18
CA HIS A 206 41.36 7.39 5.34
C HIS A 206 40.75 6.46 4.29
N HIS A 207 41.49 6.02 3.28
CA HIS A 207 40.95 5.08 2.31
C HIS A 207 40.67 3.72 2.94
N ARG A 208 39.52 3.13 2.61
CA ARG A 208 39.13 1.82 3.12
C ARG A 208 40.08 0.73 2.62
N VAL A 209 40.45 -0.15 3.55
CA VAL A 209 41.29 -1.33 3.27
C VAL A 209 40.48 -2.60 3.06
N PHE A 210 39.57 -2.86 3.99
CA PHE A 210 38.94 -4.16 4.18
C PHE A 210 37.52 -4.21 3.61
N LYS A 211 37.13 -5.40 3.16
CA LYS A 211 35.74 -5.79 2.91
C LYS A 211 35.07 -6.09 4.25
N PHE A 212 33.78 -5.79 4.36
CA PHE A 212 32.98 -6.18 5.53
C PHE A 212 32.41 -7.59 5.34
N THR A 213 32.45 -8.38 6.41
CA THR A 213 31.67 -9.61 6.50
C THR A 213 30.20 -9.27 6.67
N ASP A 214 29.30 -10.18 6.31
CA ASP A 214 27.84 -9.96 6.46
C ASP A 214 27.43 -9.62 7.89
N LYS A 215 28.13 -10.20 8.88
CA LYS A 215 27.95 -9.89 10.30
C LYS A 215 28.28 -8.43 10.60
N LEU A 216 29.45 -7.96 10.15
CA LEU A 216 29.88 -6.57 10.36
C LEU A 216 29.02 -5.59 9.58
N PHE A 217 28.61 -5.96 8.37
CA PHE A 217 27.72 -5.15 7.55
C PHE A 217 26.36 -4.96 8.23
N LYS A 218 25.74 -6.03 8.75
CA LYS A 218 24.50 -5.93 9.54
C LYS A 218 24.66 -5.08 10.80
N LEU A 219 25.78 -5.22 11.51
CA LEU A 219 26.09 -4.42 12.70
C LEU A 219 26.31 -2.95 12.37
N TYR A 220 26.96 -2.65 11.25
CA TYR A 220 27.15 -1.27 10.79
C TYR A 220 25.82 -0.62 10.42
N LEU A 221 24.95 -1.33 9.70
CA LEU A 221 23.62 -0.85 9.36
C LEU A 221 22.74 -0.59 10.59
N SER A 222 22.88 -1.39 11.66
CA SER A 222 22.16 -1.13 12.91
C SER A 222 22.68 0.09 13.66
N LEU A 223 23.97 0.41 13.54
CA LEU A 223 24.58 1.61 14.12
C LEU A 223 24.26 2.88 13.30
N GLN A 224 24.21 2.78 11.98
CA GLN A 224 23.99 3.92 11.07
C GLN A 224 22.83 3.64 10.10
N PRO A 225 21.57 3.77 10.55
CA PRO A 225 20.40 3.53 9.68
C PRO A 225 20.33 4.51 8.49
N GLY A 226 20.92 5.70 8.61
CA GLY A 226 20.95 6.71 7.55
C GLY A 226 21.76 6.32 6.31
N PHE A 227 22.68 5.36 6.42
CA PHE A 227 23.52 4.91 5.30
C PHE A 227 22.74 4.15 4.21
N ASN A 228 21.66 3.44 4.59
CA ASN A 228 20.80 2.77 3.61
C ASN A 228 19.92 3.75 2.83
N ILE A 229 19.52 4.86 3.47
CA ILE A 229 18.66 5.87 2.86
C ILE A 229 19.42 6.57 1.73
N THR A 230 20.72 6.86 1.89
CA THR A 230 21.53 7.52 0.86
C THR A 230 21.81 6.64 -0.35
N ASN A 231 22.09 5.35 -0.14
CA ASN A 231 22.31 4.41 -1.25
C ASN A 231 21.01 4.04 -1.97
N SER A 232 19.88 3.96 -1.25
CA SER A 232 18.56 3.82 -1.87
C SER A 232 18.12 5.12 -2.55
N SER A 233 18.45 6.29 -2.01
CA SER A 233 18.09 7.56 -2.63
C SER A 233 18.91 7.84 -3.87
N ASN A 234 20.19 7.45 -3.94
CA ASN A 234 20.99 7.58 -5.15
C ASN A 234 20.51 6.62 -6.25
N LYS A 235 20.21 5.35 -5.92
CA LYS A 235 19.53 4.44 -6.87
C LYS A 235 18.19 4.99 -7.33
N ASN A 236 17.38 5.50 -6.39
CA ASN A 236 16.11 6.11 -6.72
C ASN A 236 16.28 7.45 -7.44
N HIS A 237 17.39 8.18 -7.33
CA HIS A 237 17.53 9.48 -8.01
C HIS A 237 17.86 9.28 -9.48
N ASP A 238 18.76 8.34 -9.79
CA ASP A 238 19.11 7.97 -11.16
C ASP A 238 17.97 7.20 -11.83
N GLU A 239 17.33 6.26 -11.12
CA GLU A 239 16.11 5.61 -11.62
C GLU A 239 14.94 6.60 -11.72
N ASN A 240 14.75 7.55 -10.78
CA ASN A 240 13.68 8.55 -10.92
C ASN A 240 13.96 9.56 -12.04
N LEU A 241 15.20 9.90 -12.38
CA LEU A 241 15.47 10.81 -13.50
C LEU A 241 15.20 10.16 -14.86
N GLU A 242 15.48 8.86 -15.01
CA GLU A 242 15.07 8.09 -16.20
C GLU A 242 13.56 7.81 -16.19
N LEU A 243 12.97 7.48 -15.04
CA LEU A 243 11.54 7.26 -14.88
C LEU A 243 10.70 8.54 -14.96
N ILE A 244 11.21 9.73 -14.67
CA ILE A 244 10.46 11.00 -14.80
C ILE A 244 10.34 11.40 -16.28
N ASN A 245 11.35 11.10 -17.10
CA ASN A 245 11.29 11.37 -18.53
C ASN A 245 10.47 10.32 -19.30
N GLU A 246 10.37 9.08 -18.82
CA GLU A 246 9.48 8.06 -19.40
C GLU A 246 8.06 8.01 -18.78
N ASN A 247 7.89 8.42 -17.51
CA ASN A 247 6.60 8.42 -16.79
C ASN A 247 5.91 9.80 -16.72
N SER A 248 6.02 10.63 -17.75
CA SER A 248 4.93 11.57 -18.06
C SER A 248 3.59 10.84 -18.28
N ASN A 249 3.63 9.50 -18.40
CA ASN A 249 2.50 8.58 -18.36
C ASN A 249 2.53 7.66 -17.12
N ILE A 250 2.67 8.19 -15.88
CA ILE A 250 2.00 7.49 -14.77
C ILE A 250 0.53 7.56 -15.12
N ASN A 251 -0.01 6.44 -15.62
CA ASN A 251 -1.40 6.30 -16.04
C ASN A 251 -2.26 6.32 -14.78
N TYR A 252 -2.37 7.49 -14.15
CA TYR A 252 -3.40 7.75 -13.16
C TYR A 252 -4.69 7.41 -13.88
N ASN A 253 -5.42 6.42 -13.37
CA ASN A 253 -6.63 5.94 -14.01
C ASN A 253 -7.69 7.04 -13.90
N LEU A 254 -7.62 8.01 -14.81
CA LEU A 254 -8.42 9.24 -14.88
C LEU A 254 -9.85 8.93 -15.28
N GLU A 255 -10.10 7.74 -15.83
CA GLU A 255 -11.42 7.22 -16.16
C GLU A 255 -12.37 7.14 -14.95
N GLU A 256 -11.84 7.16 -13.72
CA GLU A 256 -12.65 7.18 -12.49
C GLU A 256 -13.12 8.58 -12.05
N LEU A 257 -12.62 9.67 -12.65
CA LEU A 257 -13.02 11.02 -12.26
C LEU A 257 -14.41 11.36 -12.81
N GLU A 258 -15.31 11.74 -11.92
CA GLU A 258 -16.69 12.02 -12.29
C GLU A 258 -16.89 13.47 -12.74
N ASN A 259 -17.78 13.67 -13.71
CA ASN A 259 -18.17 15.01 -14.12
C ASN A 259 -19.06 15.68 -13.05
N PRO A 260 -18.67 16.85 -12.50
CA PRO A 260 -19.44 17.53 -11.45
C PRO A 260 -20.87 17.91 -11.85
N SER A 261 -21.12 18.17 -13.14
CA SER A 261 -22.42 18.60 -13.65
C SER A 261 -23.54 17.59 -13.40
N LEU A 262 -23.20 16.32 -13.19
CA LEU A 262 -24.16 15.26 -12.87
C LEU A 262 -24.61 15.28 -11.40
N THR A 263 -23.93 16.02 -10.53
CA THR A 263 -24.25 16.08 -9.08
C THR A 263 -24.71 17.47 -8.66
N VAL A 264 -24.09 18.52 -9.19
CA VAL A 264 -24.29 19.90 -8.75
C VAL A 264 -25.27 20.63 -9.67
N ILE A 265 -26.30 21.22 -9.08
CA ILE A 265 -27.20 22.16 -9.74
C ILE A 265 -26.71 23.57 -9.42
N GLU A 266 -26.21 24.26 -10.44
CA GLU A 266 -25.91 25.69 -10.40
C GLU A 266 -25.95 26.29 -11.80
N GLN A 267 -26.01 27.63 -11.88
CA GLN A 267 -25.80 28.30 -13.16
C GLN A 267 -24.33 28.14 -13.57
N THR A 268 -24.11 27.38 -14.64
CA THR A 268 -22.77 26.97 -15.12
C THR A 268 -21.96 28.14 -15.67
N SER A 269 -22.61 29.06 -16.41
CA SER A 269 -21.95 30.24 -16.95
C SER A 269 -21.59 31.23 -15.84
N ALA A 270 -20.30 31.55 -15.73
CA ALA A 270 -19.80 32.56 -14.80
C ALA A 270 -20.27 33.98 -15.19
N ASP A 271 -20.41 34.26 -16.48
CA ASP A 271 -20.76 35.60 -16.97
C ASP A 271 -22.20 35.96 -16.62
N VAL A 272 -23.14 35.01 -16.79
CA VAL A 272 -24.53 35.18 -16.36
C VAL A 272 -24.61 35.44 -14.85
N ARG A 273 -23.79 34.75 -14.04
CA ARG A 273 -23.73 34.98 -12.58
C ARG A 273 -23.19 36.36 -12.23
N LYS A 274 -22.14 36.82 -12.92
CA LYS A 274 -21.57 38.16 -12.73
C LYS A 274 -22.56 39.26 -13.12
N GLU A 275 -23.23 39.10 -14.25
CA GLU A 275 -24.25 40.03 -14.74
C GLU A 275 -25.44 40.10 -13.77
N TYR A 276 -25.91 38.94 -13.30
CA TYR A 276 -26.93 38.85 -12.25
C TYR A 276 -26.52 39.63 -11.00
N LEU A 277 -25.30 39.42 -10.50
CA LEU A 277 -24.80 40.14 -9.31
C LEU A 277 -24.68 41.64 -9.55
N ALA A 278 -24.22 42.06 -10.75
CA ALA A 278 -24.09 43.47 -11.12
C ALA A 278 -25.46 44.15 -11.14
N ARG A 279 -26.48 43.55 -11.77
CA ARG A 279 -27.86 44.07 -11.77
C ARG A 279 -28.50 44.02 -10.39
N PHE A 280 -28.31 42.93 -9.66
CA PHE A 280 -28.80 42.78 -8.29
C PHE A 280 -28.25 43.88 -7.37
N SER A 281 -26.96 44.24 -7.50
CA SER A 281 -26.36 45.35 -6.74
C SER A 281 -27.00 46.71 -7.03
N LYS A 282 -27.59 46.88 -8.22
CA LYS A 282 -28.32 48.07 -8.65
C LYS A 282 -29.84 47.99 -8.36
N GLY A 283 -30.34 46.82 -7.97
CA GLY A 283 -31.78 46.56 -7.79
C GLY A 283 -32.56 46.36 -9.09
N GLU A 284 -31.89 46.10 -10.21
CA GLU A 284 -32.54 45.86 -11.51
C GLU A 284 -32.98 44.39 -11.67
N PRO A 285 -34.17 44.11 -12.23
CA PRO A 285 -34.60 42.75 -12.52
C PRO A 285 -33.83 42.14 -13.69
N MET A 286 -33.65 40.82 -13.68
CA MET A 286 -33.02 40.05 -14.75
C MET A 286 -34.03 39.11 -15.41
N THR A 287 -33.86 38.85 -16.72
CA THR A 287 -34.70 37.94 -17.50
C THR A 287 -34.50 36.46 -17.15
N PHE A 288 -33.29 36.09 -16.75
CA PHE A 288 -32.93 34.71 -16.40
C PHE A 288 -32.97 34.51 -14.89
N SER A 289 -33.54 33.38 -14.47
CA SER A 289 -33.51 32.94 -13.06
C SER A 289 -32.17 32.29 -12.74
N VAL A 290 -31.49 32.77 -11.71
CA VAL A 290 -30.24 32.18 -11.21
C VAL A 290 -30.55 31.42 -9.91
N PRO A 291 -30.63 30.08 -9.95
CA PRO A 291 -30.93 29.30 -8.76
C PRO A 291 -29.72 29.24 -7.79
N GLY A 292 -30.02 29.02 -6.52
CA GLY A 292 -29.00 28.68 -5.52
C GLY A 292 -28.33 27.32 -5.83
N GLN A 293 -27.14 27.13 -5.29
CA GLN A 293 -26.34 25.92 -5.54
C GLN A 293 -26.85 24.75 -4.67
N ASN A 294 -27.13 23.59 -5.27
CA ASN A 294 -27.58 22.40 -4.52
C ASN A 294 -27.17 21.09 -5.23
N ILE A 295 -27.40 19.94 -4.59
CA ILE A 295 -27.32 18.63 -5.24
C ILE A 295 -28.57 18.35 -6.07
N ASN A 296 -28.45 17.48 -7.07
CA ASN A 296 -29.60 17.01 -7.84
C ASN A 296 -30.37 15.85 -7.16
N GLY A 297 -31.65 15.72 -7.55
CA GLY A 297 -32.53 14.63 -7.15
C GLY A 297 -33.67 15.05 -6.21
N SER A 298 -34.89 14.59 -6.51
CA SER A 298 -36.09 14.75 -5.67
C SER A 298 -36.36 13.51 -4.82
N LEU A 299 -37.25 13.62 -3.82
CA LEU A 299 -37.70 12.50 -3.01
C LEU A 299 -39.23 12.56 -2.82
N ASP A 300 -39.95 11.80 -3.64
CA ASP A 300 -41.42 11.76 -3.63
C ASP A 300 -41.93 10.56 -2.81
N ILE A 301 -41.94 10.74 -1.48
CA ILE A 301 -42.20 9.65 -0.52
C ILE A 301 -43.58 9.01 -0.73
N SER A 302 -44.63 9.81 -0.88
CA SER A 302 -46.02 9.33 -0.97
C SER A 302 -46.33 8.55 -2.25
N ASN A 303 -45.58 8.79 -3.33
CA ASN A 303 -45.77 8.09 -4.59
C ASN A 303 -45.04 6.74 -4.61
N GLN A 304 -43.89 6.67 -3.93
CA GLN A 304 -43.04 5.47 -3.85
C GLN A 304 -43.54 4.47 -2.80
N TYR A 305 -43.93 4.94 -1.62
CA TYR A 305 -44.37 4.10 -0.51
C TYR A 305 -45.87 4.27 -0.30
N LYS A 306 -46.62 3.26 -0.72
CA LYS A 306 -48.07 3.19 -0.53
C LYS A 306 -48.37 2.09 0.49
N ILE A 307 -49.33 2.37 1.37
CA ILE A 307 -49.80 1.42 2.38
C ILE A 307 -50.22 0.11 1.69
N PRO A 308 -49.65 -1.05 2.08
CA PRO A 308 -50.06 -2.34 1.55
C PRO A 308 -51.49 -2.63 2.00
N LYS A 309 -52.32 -3.14 1.07
CA LYS A 309 -53.71 -3.50 1.37
C LYS A 309 -53.83 -5.01 1.47
N TYR A 310 -54.04 -5.50 2.69
CA TYR A 310 -54.25 -6.92 2.99
C TYR A 310 -55.72 -7.32 3.05
N HIS A 311 -56.63 -6.40 2.72
CA HIS A 311 -58.07 -6.60 2.74
C HIS A 311 -58.69 -6.36 1.37
N ASN A 312 -59.87 -6.95 1.14
CA ASN A 312 -60.73 -6.59 0.02
C ASN A 312 -61.63 -5.40 0.40
N ARG A 313 -62.24 -4.76 -0.60
CA ARG A 313 -63.07 -3.55 -0.41
C ARG A 313 -64.13 -3.69 0.68
N TYR A 314 -64.68 -4.89 0.88
CA TYR A 314 -65.78 -5.16 1.81
C TYR A 314 -65.37 -5.98 3.05
N SER A 315 -64.11 -6.41 3.20
CA SER A 315 -63.71 -7.37 4.26
C SER A 315 -63.93 -6.80 5.67
N PHE A 316 -63.53 -5.53 5.90
CA PHE A 316 -63.77 -4.86 7.19
C PHE A 316 -65.25 -4.61 7.47
N GLN A 317 -66.05 -4.31 6.44
CA GLN A 317 -67.48 -4.09 6.59
C GLN A 317 -68.20 -5.39 6.99
N GLN A 318 -67.82 -6.52 6.38
CA GLN A 318 -68.33 -7.84 6.75
C GLN A 318 -67.92 -8.24 8.17
N ALA A 319 -66.65 -8.02 8.55
CA ALA A 319 -66.19 -8.29 9.91
C ALA A 319 -66.93 -7.45 10.97
N THR A 320 -67.27 -6.20 10.64
CA THR A 320 -68.07 -5.32 11.52
C THR A 320 -69.52 -5.81 11.63
N GLN A 321 -70.14 -6.23 10.52
CA GLN A 321 -71.50 -6.78 10.52
C GLN A 321 -71.60 -8.10 11.31
N MET A 322 -70.53 -8.90 11.29
CA MET A 322 -70.43 -10.16 12.01
C MET A 322 -69.94 -10.01 13.46
N ASN A 323 -69.70 -8.78 13.95
CA ASN A 323 -69.06 -8.51 15.25
C ASN A 323 -67.75 -9.30 15.48
N ALA A 324 -67.01 -9.58 14.40
CA ALA A 324 -65.83 -10.45 14.39
C ALA A 324 -64.51 -9.67 14.32
N MET A 325 -64.50 -8.40 14.74
CA MET A 325 -63.30 -7.54 14.66
C MET A 325 -62.14 -8.01 15.55
N ASP A 326 -62.45 -8.74 16.63
CA ASP A 326 -61.48 -9.29 17.59
C ASP A 326 -61.43 -10.83 17.55
N LEU A 327 -62.13 -11.47 16.62
CA LEU A 327 -62.07 -12.91 16.39
C LEU A 327 -61.01 -13.26 15.34
N PRO A 328 -60.34 -14.42 15.44
CA PRO A 328 -59.36 -14.84 14.45
C PRO A 328 -60.04 -15.11 13.10
N ILE A 329 -59.42 -14.67 12.00
CA ILE A 329 -59.98 -14.73 10.64
C ILE A 329 -60.48 -16.13 10.23
N PHE A 330 -59.87 -17.20 10.75
CA PHE A 330 -60.20 -18.57 10.39
C PHE A 330 -61.48 -19.09 11.08
N GLU A 331 -61.83 -18.58 12.26
CA GLU A 331 -63.03 -19.02 12.99
C GLU A 331 -64.22 -18.14 12.57
N SER A 332 -65.21 -18.75 11.93
CA SER A 332 -66.46 -18.05 11.62
C SER A 332 -67.30 -17.94 12.90
N PRO A 333 -68.07 -16.86 13.11
CA PRO A 333 -68.96 -16.72 14.27
C PRO A 333 -69.96 -17.89 14.43
N GLU A 334 -70.28 -18.58 13.33
CA GLU A 334 -71.15 -19.75 13.31
C GLU A 334 -70.52 -20.99 13.98
N SER A 335 -69.19 -21.14 13.92
CA SER A 335 -68.48 -22.22 14.61
C SER A 335 -68.46 -22.05 16.14
N ILE A 336 -68.59 -20.82 16.65
CA ILE A 336 -68.65 -20.53 18.09
C ILE A 336 -70.08 -20.73 18.62
N ARG A 337 -71.12 -20.34 17.86
CA ARG A 337 -72.52 -20.65 18.21
C ARG A 337 -72.78 -22.16 18.28
N ASN A 338 -72.29 -22.93 17.32
CA ASN A 338 -72.47 -24.39 17.31
C ASN A 338 -71.70 -25.12 18.42
N ASN A 339 -70.64 -24.52 18.98
CA ASN A 339 -69.93 -25.06 20.14
C ASN A 339 -70.54 -24.63 21.48
N ALA A 340 -71.22 -23.48 21.53
CA ALA A 340 -71.93 -23.02 22.73
C ALA A 340 -73.31 -23.68 22.92
N ASP A 341 -73.97 -24.10 21.84
CA ASP A 341 -75.30 -24.74 21.89
C ASP A 341 -75.28 -26.22 22.34
N ASN A 342 -74.12 -26.79 22.69
CA ASN A 342 -73.98 -28.16 23.23
C ASN A 342 -73.75 -28.23 24.75
N GLU A 343 -73.65 -27.09 25.45
CA GLU A 343 -73.53 -27.05 26.92
C GLU A 343 -74.43 -25.97 27.53
N SER A 344 -75.72 -26.27 27.72
CA SER A 344 -76.45 -25.99 28.97
C SER A 344 -77.97 -26.15 28.79
N ASP A 345 -78.51 -27.23 29.36
CA ASP A 345 -79.93 -27.39 29.64
C ASP A 345 -80.24 -26.88 31.07
N LEU A 346 -81.46 -26.36 31.23
CA LEU A 346 -82.24 -26.11 32.47
C LEU A 346 -82.28 -24.70 33.11
N ASN A 347 -83.46 -24.12 32.90
CA ASN A 347 -84.33 -23.33 33.79
C ASN A 347 -84.36 -21.79 33.66
N SER A 348 -85.55 -21.38 33.20
CA SER A 348 -86.16 -20.05 33.10
C SER A 348 -86.66 -19.53 34.48
N PRO A 349 -87.43 -18.42 34.64
CA PRO A 349 -87.90 -17.42 33.66
C PRO A 349 -87.88 -15.93 34.14
N THR A 350 -88.34 -15.05 33.23
CA THR A 350 -89.30 -13.92 33.46
C THR A 350 -88.80 -12.46 33.36
N VAL A 351 -89.59 -11.69 32.60
CA VAL A 351 -89.85 -10.23 32.63
C VAL A 351 -89.23 -9.36 31.50
N MET A 352 -90.10 -9.04 30.53
CA MET A 352 -90.13 -7.87 29.61
C MET A 352 -90.19 -6.52 30.38
N PRO A 353 -90.13 -5.28 29.79
CA PRO A 353 -90.28 -4.88 28.38
C PRO A 353 -89.41 -3.69 27.86
N SER A 354 -89.59 -3.39 26.56
CA SER A 354 -89.55 -2.07 25.89
C SER A 354 -88.17 -1.43 25.60
N SER A 355 -87.91 -0.75 24.49
CA SER A 355 -88.79 0.02 23.60
C SER A 355 -88.19 0.23 22.19
N LYS A 356 -89.08 0.09 21.19
CA LYS A 356 -89.15 0.68 19.83
C LYS A 356 -88.12 1.79 19.49
N SER A 357 -87.62 1.83 18.24
CA SER A 357 -88.37 2.40 17.11
C SER A 357 -87.60 2.46 15.78
N ASN A 358 -88.32 2.08 14.72
CA ASN A 358 -88.37 2.68 13.38
C ASN A 358 -87.15 2.59 12.44
N SER A 359 -87.22 1.61 11.54
CA SER A 359 -86.96 1.83 10.11
C SER A 359 -88.16 2.57 9.46
N PRO A 360 -87.93 3.24 8.33
CA PRO A 360 -88.71 2.88 7.16
C PRO A 360 -87.86 2.66 5.90
N SER A 361 -88.39 1.75 5.09
CA SER A 361 -88.06 1.32 3.73
C SER A 361 -88.26 2.45 2.70
N ILE A 362 -87.74 2.43 1.46
CA ILE A 362 -88.05 1.69 0.21
C ILE A 362 -87.23 2.46 -0.93
N PRO A 363 -87.12 2.14 -2.25
CA PRO A 363 -87.05 0.92 -3.08
C PRO A 363 -85.77 0.81 -3.97
N MET A 364 -85.66 -0.33 -4.66
CA MET A 364 -84.90 -0.51 -5.92
C MET A 364 -85.13 0.59 -6.96
N LEU A 365 -84.08 0.94 -7.71
CA LEU A 365 -84.17 1.45 -9.08
C LEU A 365 -82.96 1.01 -9.92
N GLU A 366 -83.26 0.67 -11.16
CA GLU A 366 -82.42 0.12 -12.22
C GLU A 366 -81.35 1.09 -12.77
N ILE A 367 -80.28 0.44 -13.24
CA ILE A 367 -79.19 0.81 -14.15
C ILE A 367 -79.31 2.15 -14.91
N GLN A 368 -78.28 2.99 -14.78
CA GLN A 368 -77.72 3.81 -15.87
C GLN A 368 -76.23 4.16 -15.57
N HIS A 369 -75.33 3.88 -16.51
CA HIS A 369 -73.93 4.34 -16.48
C HIS A 369 -73.85 5.88 -16.56
N PRO A 370 -72.83 6.52 -15.96
CA PRO A 370 -71.87 7.19 -16.85
C PRO A 370 -70.39 7.26 -16.37
N SER A 371 -69.55 7.39 -17.41
CA SER A 371 -68.29 8.14 -17.54
C SER A 371 -67.09 7.86 -16.61
N THR A 372 -66.11 7.22 -17.24
CA THR A 372 -64.69 7.21 -16.92
C THR A 372 -64.07 8.62 -17.04
N THR A 373 -63.81 9.29 -15.92
CA THR A 373 -62.87 10.42 -15.90
C THR A 373 -61.48 9.92 -15.50
N LYS A 374 -60.61 9.72 -16.49
CA LYS A 374 -59.16 9.54 -16.28
C LYS A 374 -58.56 10.86 -15.78
N PRO A 375 -57.70 10.88 -14.75
CA PRO A 375 -56.93 12.08 -14.44
C PRO A 375 -55.85 12.29 -15.49
N VAL A 376 -55.82 13.51 -16.03
CA VAL A 376 -54.87 13.99 -17.03
C VAL A 376 -53.44 13.92 -16.48
N ARG A 377 -52.56 13.17 -17.16
CA ARG A 377 -51.11 13.22 -16.96
C ARG A 377 -50.62 14.63 -17.34
N ARG A 378 -50.07 15.36 -16.37
CA ARG A 378 -49.35 16.62 -16.62
C ARG A 378 -48.07 16.30 -17.39
N MET A 379 -48.01 16.69 -18.67
CA MET A 379 -46.86 16.55 -19.56
C MET A 379 -45.77 17.57 -19.21
N VAL A 380 -45.09 17.41 -18.07
CA VAL A 380 -43.97 18.29 -17.70
C VAL A 380 -42.73 17.53 -17.23
N SER A 381 -42.76 16.19 -17.19
CA SER A 381 -41.59 15.38 -16.79
C SER A 381 -40.67 14.98 -17.95
N CYS A 382 -40.91 15.45 -19.18
CA CYS A 382 -40.15 15.04 -20.37
C CYS A 382 -39.41 16.19 -21.08
N LEU A 383 -39.27 17.37 -20.45
CA LEU A 383 -38.68 18.56 -21.08
C LEU A 383 -37.31 18.97 -20.54
N LEU A 384 -36.64 18.14 -19.72
CA LEU A 384 -35.30 18.43 -19.21
C LEU A 384 -34.18 17.52 -19.74
N ASP A 385 -34.51 16.52 -20.57
CA ASP A 385 -33.51 15.73 -21.28
C ASP A 385 -33.42 16.23 -22.73
N SER A 386 -32.59 17.24 -22.95
CA SER A 386 -32.19 17.67 -24.28
C SER A 386 -30.70 17.94 -24.29
N GLY A 387 -29.94 17.00 -24.87
CA GLY A 387 -28.55 17.20 -25.27
C GLY A 387 -27.58 16.11 -24.83
N ASN A 388 -27.29 15.22 -25.78
CA ASN A 388 -26.12 14.31 -25.89
C ASN A 388 -26.36 12.83 -25.54
N ASP A 389 -27.02 12.13 -26.47
CA ASP A 389 -26.84 10.68 -26.65
C ASP A 389 -25.49 10.40 -27.33
N THR A 390 -24.49 10.04 -26.54
CA THR A 390 -23.41 9.18 -27.00
C THR A 390 -23.46 7.89 -26.18
N LYS A 391 -23.76 6.77 -26.84
CA LYS A 391 -23.76 5.43 -26.27
C LYS A 391 -22.42 5.13 -25.59
N PHE A 392 -22.42 5.11 -24.26
CA PHE A 392 -21.39 4.45 -23.46
C PHE A 392 -22.07 3.57 -22.41
N ASP A 393 -21.53 2.37 -22.26
CA ASP A 393 -22.02 1.29 -21.42
C ASP A 393 -22.26 1.72 -19.96
N LYS A 394 -23.51 1.63 -19.51
CA LYS A 394 -23.86 1.77 -18.09
C LYS A 394 -23.49 0.50 -17.33
N LYS A 395 -22.28 0.47 -16.78
CA LYS A 395 -21.98 -0.33 -15.58
C LYS A 395 -22.06 0.56 -14.33
N SER A 396 -22.90 0.14 -13.39
CA SER A 396 -22.89 0.39 -11.94
C SER A 396 -23.17 1.79 -11.34
N SER A 397 -23.94 2.67 -11.97
CA SER A 397 -24.54 3.80 -11.25
C SER A 397 -25.80 3.37 -10.50
N LYS A 398 -25.74 3.17 -9.17
CA LYS A 398 -26.93 3.03 -8.31
C LYS A 398 -27.80 4.28 -8.47
N SER A 399 -28.91 4.17 -9.18
CA SER A 399 -29.90 5.23 -9.34
C SER A 399 -30.48 5.65 -7.98
N ASP A 400 -30.85 6.93 -7.84
CA ASP A 400 -31.57 7.45 -6.68
C ASP A 400 -32.95 6.77 -6.47
N LEU A 401 -33.42 6.05 -7.48
CA LEU A 401 -34.59 5.20 -7.42
C LEU A 401 -34.17 3.79 -7.06
N LEU A 402 -34.68 3.30 -5.93
CA LEU A 402 -34.89 1.86 -5.77
C LEU A 402 -35.79 1.42 -6.93
N ASP A 403 -35.32 0.46 -7.71
CA ASP A 403 -36.08 -0.18 -8.77
C ASP A 403 -37.14 -1.13 -8.15
N ILE A 404 -38.03 -0.57 -7.31
CA ILE A 404 -39.19 -1.26 -6.71
C ILE A 404 -40.15 -1.72 -7.83
N SER A 405 -40.00 -1.17 -9.04
CA SER A 405 -40.69 -1.58 -10.25
C SER A 405 -40.25 -2.92 -10.83
N GLN A 406 -39.06 -3.43 -10.49
CA GLN A 406 -38.51 -4.65 -11.11
C GLN A 406 -38.63 -5.92 -10.27
N GLU A 407 -39.04 -5.85 -9.00
CA GLU A 407 -39.61 -7.05 -8.36
C GLU A 407 -40.99 -7.27 -8.99
N THR A 408 -41.06 -8.24 -9.91
CA THR A 408 -42.32 -8.83 -10.34
C THR A 408 -43.08 -9.19 -9.08
N LYS A 409 -44.16 -8.45 -8.78
CA LYS A 409 -45.10 -8.79 -7.72
C LYS A 409 -45.76 -10.11 -8.13
N ILE A 410 -45.10 -11.22 -7.86
CA ILE A 410 -45.68 -12.56 -7.98
C ILE A 410 -46.74 -12.62 -6.89
N THR A 411 -47.97 -12.26 -7.24
CA THR A 411 -49.11 -12.41 -6.35
C THR A 411 -49.41 -13.90 -6.23
N ASP A 412 -48.97 -14.51 -5.14
CA ASP A 412 -49.31 -15.90 -4.86
C ASP A 412 -50.76 -15.95 -4.31
N ASP A 413 -51.71 -16.30 -5.17
CA ASP A 413 -53.15 -16.38 -4.85
C ASP A 413 -53.46 -17.38 -3.73
N SER A 414 -52.52 -18.28 -3.41
CA SER A 414 -52.62 -19.24 -2.31
C SER A 414 -52.54 -18.60 -0.91
N LEU A 415 -52.18 -17.31 -0.79
CA LEU A 415 -52.16 -16.55 0.45
C LEU A 415 -53.46 -15.75 0.71
N THR A 416 -54.57 -16.16 0.08
CA THR A 416 -55.89 -15.58 0.32
C THR A 416 -56.66 -16.40 1.36
N ILE A 417 -57.14 -15.76 2.44
CA ILE A 417 -57.83 -16.43 3.55
C ILE A 417 -59.13 -15.65 3.84
N ASN A 418 -60.30 -16.28 3.67
CA ASN A 418 -61.62 -15.71 4.03
C ASN A 418 -61.82 -14.24 3.59
N GLY A 419 -61.42 -13.89 2.36
CA GLY A 419 -61.57 -12.53 1.82
C GLY A 419 -60.44 -11.54 2.16
N TRP A 420 -59.41 -11.98 2.90
CA TRP A 420 -58.16 -11.25 3.16
C TRP A 420 -57.07 -11.70 2.18
N LYS A 421 -56.25 -10.75 1.70
CA LYS A 421 -55.28 -10.95 0.60
C LYS A 421 -53.85 -10.65 1.06
N PHE A 422 -53.04 -11.67 1.34
CA PHE A 422 -51.64 -11.51 1.76
C PHE A 422 -50.61 -11.74 0.65
N GLY A 423 -51.03 -11.83 -0.62
CA GLY A 423 -50.17 -12.14 -1.77
C GLY A 423 -49.08 -11.10 -2.10
N ILE A 424 -48.95 -10.02 -1.33
CA ILE A 424 -47.91 -8.99 -1.48
C ILE A 424 -46.68 -9.31 -0.58
N LEU A 425 -46.79 -10.30 0.32
CA LEU A 425 -45.69 -10.67 1.22
C LEU A 425 -44.59 -11.45 0.48
N PRO A 426 -43.31 -11.17 0.76
CA PRO A 426 -42.19 -11.89 0.15
C PRO A 426 -42.08 -13.31 0.70
N ILE A 427 -42.13 -14.32 -0.18
CA ILE A 427 -42.02 -15.74 0.17
C ILE A 427 -40.63 -16.25 -0.24
N LEU A 428 -40.05 -17.15 0.55
CA LEU A 428 -38.83 -17.85 0.19
C LEU A 428 -39.10 -18.82 -0.99
N SER A 429 -38.44 -18.61 -2.14
CA SER A 429 -38.47 -19.57 -3.25
C SER A 429 -37.40 -20.64 -3.06
N LYS A 430 -37.69 -21.89 -3.45
CA LYS A 430 -36.77 -23.04 -3.30
C LYS A 430 -35.44 -22.87 -4.08
N ASP A 431 -35.40 -21.94 -5.03
CA ASP A 431 -34.21 -21.66 -5.85
C ASP A 431 -33.19 -20.70 -5.14
N MET A 432 -33.57 -20.08 -4.01
CA MET A 432 -32.75 -19.06 -3.32
C MET A 432 -31.80 -19.63 -2.23
N GLU A 433 -31.83 -20.94 -1.97
CA GLU A 433 -31.04 -21.58 -0.90
C GLU A 433 -29.55 -21.82 -1.26
N THR A 434 -29.16 -21.72 -2.54
CA THR A 434 -27.82 -22.13 -3.01
C THR A 434 -26.82 -20.98 -3.21
N THR A 435 -27.22 -19.73 -3.02
CA THR A 435 -26.31 -18.57 -3.10
C THR A 435 -26.53 -17.66 -1.89
N ASN A 436 -25.51 -16.92 -1.45
CA ASN A 436 -25.58 -15.94 -0.36
C ASN A 436 -26.59 -14.81 -0.67
N SER A 437 -27.88 -15.11 -0.63
CA SER A 437 -28.97 -14.22 -0.97
C SER A 437 -29.32 -13.33 0.22
N THR A 438 -29.68 -12.09 -0.08
CA THR A 438 -30.03 -11.07 0.91
C THR A 438 -31.20 -11.52 1.78
N LYS A 439 -31.03 -11.52 3.11
CA LYS A 439 -32.05 -11.98 4.08
C LYS A 439 -33.38 -11.19 4.05
N TYR A 440 -33.41 -10.03 3.40
CA TYR A 440 -34.52 -9.10 3.38
C TYR A 440 -34.86 -8.71 1.94
N ALA A 441 -36.15 -8.53 1.66
CA ALA A 441 -36.67 -8.01 0.40
C ALA A 441 -36.38 -6.51 0.24
N ALA A 442 -36.60 -5.97 -0.97
CA ALA A 442 -36.42 -4.55 -1.25
C ALA A 442 -37.32 -3.63 -0.38
N SER A 443 -38.44 -4.15 0.11
CA SER A 443 -39.36 -3.49 1.06
C SER A 443 -38.87 -3.51 2.52
N GLY A 444 -37.74 -4.14 2.81
CA GLY A 444 -37.17 -4.29 4.15
C GLY A 444 -37.77 -5.42 4.99
N LEU A 445 -38.77 -6.14 4.47
CA LEU A 445 -39.36 -7.32 5.12
C LEU A 445 -38.48 -8.56 4.90
N PRO A 446 -38.39 -9.49 5.88
CA PRO A 446 -37.71 -10.76 5.66
C PRO A 446 -38.51 -11.65 4.71
N TYR A 447 -37.82 -12.55 4.00
CA TYR A 447 -38.51 -13.61 3.25
C TYR A 447 -39.16 -14.60 4.22
N PHE A 448 -40.44 -14.91 3.97
CA PHE A 448 -41.22 -15.80 4.84
C PHE A 448 -41.30 -17.22 4.29
N ASP A 449 -41.24 -18.21 5.19
CA ASP A 449 -41.53 -19.61 4.88
C ASP A 449 -43.04 -19.81 4.71
N LYS A 450 -43.48 -20.26 3.54
CA LYS A 450 -44.92 -20.46 3.23
C LYS A 450 -45.62 -21.37 4.25
N GLU A 451 -44.97 -22.46 4.64
CA GLU A 451 -45.55 -23.47 5.55
C GLU A 451 -45.77 -22.93 6.96
N LYS A 452 -44.88 -22.06 7.46
CA LYS A 452 -45.00 -21.44 8.79
C LYS A 452 -45.86 -20.18 8.79
N LEU A 453 -45.94 -19.49 7.65
CA LEU A 453 -46.68 -18.23 7.50
C LEU A 453 -48.20 -18.43 7.53
N ILE A 454 -48.73 -19.40 6.79
CA ILE A 454 -50.16 -19.68 6.70
C ILE A 454 -50.83 -19.89 8.08
N PRO A 455 -50.30 -20.72 9.01
CA PRO A 455 -50.92 -20.88 10.33
C PRO A 455 -50.84 -19.61 11.18
N ARG A 456 -49.82 -18.75 11.00
CA ARG A 456 -49.74 -17.44 11.66
C ARG A 456 -50.79 -16.46 11.13
N LEU A 457 -51.03 -16.47 9.81
CA LEU A 457 -52.03 -15.63 9.14
C LEU A 457 -53.48 -16.05 9.46
N LYS A 458 -53.72 -17.31 9.84
CA LYS A 458 -55.04 -17.76 10.28
C LYS A 458 -55.43 -17.28 11.68
N LYS A 459 -54.44 -16.95 12.52
CA LYS A 459 -54.64 -16.50 13.93
C LYS A 459 -54.81 -14.99 14.09
N LEU A 460 -54.64 -14.21 13.03
CA LEU A 460 -54.74 -12.74 13.10
C LEU A 460 -56.19 -12.32 13.31
N THR A 461 -56.41 -11.19 13.99
CA THR A 461 -57.71 -10.51 14.00
C THR A 461 -57.76 -9.36 12.98
N PRO A 462 -58.96 -8.96 12.50
CA PRO A 462 -59.11 -7.79 11.63
C PRO A 462 -58.44 -6.51 12.15
N ASN A 463 -58.52 -6.22 13.46
CA ASN A 463 -57.83 -5.08 14.07
C ASN A 463 -56.29 -5.19 13.95
N GLN A 464 -55.74 -6.37 14.17
CA GLN A 464 -54.30 -6.64 14.02
C GLN A 464 -53.84 -6.53 12.56
N ILE A 465 -54.71 -6.81 11.58
CA ILE A 465 -54.36 -6.64 10.15
C ILE A 465 -54.18 -5.16 9.83
N LYS A 466 -55.03 -4.28 10.35
CA LYS A 466 -54.87 -2.83 10.18
C LYS A 466 -53.54 -2.35 10.79
N GLU A 467 -53.19 -2.84 11.97
CA GLU A 467 -51.89 -2.57 12.58
C GLU A 467 -50.72 -3.10 11.72
N LEU A 468 -50.86 -4.31 11.17
CA LEU A 468 -49.88 -4.94 10.29
C LEU A 468 -49.63 -4.14 9.01
N GLU A 469 -50.68 -3.60 8.38
CA GLU A 469 -50.57 -2.72 7.21
C GLU A 469 -49.69 -1.50 7.52
N HIS A 470 -49.92 -0.86 8.68
CA HIS A 470 -49.14 0.30 9.13
C HIS A 470 -47.70 -0.07 9.52
N MET A 471 -47.48 -1.21 10.18
CA MET A 471 -46.12 -1.66 10.52
C MET A 471 -45.29 -1.95 9.27
N HIS A 472 -45.87 -2.60 8.27
CA HIS A 472 -45.16 -2.90 7.02
C HIS A 472 -44.87 -1.65 6.20
N ASP A 473 -45.79 -0.69 6.17
CA ASP A 473 -45.55 0.64 5.58
C ASP A 473 -44.39 1.36 6.29
N ALA A 474 -44.39 1.38 7.62
CA ALA A 474 -43.32 2.00 8.41
C ALA A 474 -41.94 1.40 8.12
N VAL A 475 -41.84 0.07 8.00
CA VAL A 475 -40.60 -0.63 7.64
C VAL A 475 -40.15 -0.29 6.22
N SER A 476 -41.09 -0.30 5.26
CA SER A 476 -40.82 0.04 3.86
C SER A 476 -40.31 1.47 3.69
N VAL A 477 -40.99 2.44 4.31
CA VAL A 477 -40.57 3.85 4.32
C VAL A 477 -39.20 4.01 4.98
N SER A 478 -38.96 3.35 6.12
CA SER A 478 -37.69 3.46 6.85
C SER A 478 -36.52 2.90 6.05
N GLY A 479 -36.67 1.72 5.43
CA GLY A 479 -35.64 1.13 4.57
C GLY A 479 -35.36 1.99 3.33
N GLY A 480 -36.42 2.53 2.73
CA GLY A 480 -36.34 3.48 1.63
C GLY A 480 -35.58 4.76 1.97
N LEU A 481 -35.94 5.41 3.08
CA LEU A 481 -35.29 6.63 3.58
C LEU A 481 -33.83 6.39 3.93
N GLN A 482 -33.49 5.23 4.51
CA GLN A 482 -32.10 4.88 4.81
C GLN A 482 -31.26 4.71 3.54
N THR A 483 -31.83 4.11 2.49
CA THR A 483 -31.17 4.00 1.19
C THR A 483 -30.96 5.38 0.56
N ALA A 484 -32.02 6.20 0.52
CA ALA A 484 -31.97 7.57 -0.01
C ALA A 484 -30.96 8.43 0.75
N ARG A 485 -30.85 8.27 2.08
CA ARG A 485 -29.85 8.94 2.92
C ARG A 485 -28.43 8.58 2.49
N SER A 486 -28.13 7.29 2.31
CA SER A 486 -26.80 6.82 1.90
C SER A 486 -26.40 7.41 0.54
N VAL A 487 -27.31 7.39 -0.43
CA VAL A 487 -27.06 7.96 -1.76
C VAL A 487 -26.84 9.48 -1.69
N ARG A 488 -27.71 10.21 -0.97
CA ARG A 488 -27.57 11.66 -0.81
C ARG A 488 -26.32 12.07 -0.03
N GLN A 489 -25.90 11.30 0.98
CA GLN A 489 -24.65 11.54 1.69
C GLN A 489 -23.45 11.48 0.73
N ASN A 490 -23.42 10.49 -0.16
CA ASN A 490 -22.37 10.38 -1.18
C ASN A 490 -22.40 11.56 -2.16
N LYS A 491 -23.59 12.00 -2.59
CA LYS A 491 -23.72 13.21 -3.45
C LYS A 491 -23.22 14.47 -2.74
N TRP A 492 -23.56 14.65 -1.47
CA TRP A 492 -23.06 15.77 -0.68
C TRP A 492 -21.55 15.74 -0.51
N PHE A 493 -20.96 14.56 -0.30
CA PHE A 493 -19.52 14.41 -0.26
C PHE A 493 -18.86 14.86 -1.57
N LYS A 494 -19.41 14.43 -2.72
CA LYS A 494 -18.95 14.86 -4.06
C LYS A 494 -19.15 16.35 -4.31
N TYR A 495 -20.27 16.92 -3.86
CA TYR A 495 -20.53 18.36 -3.91
C TYR A 495 -19.44 19.16 -3.17
N TRP A 496 -19.06 18.71 -1.97
CA TRP A 496 -18.01 19.38 -1.20
C TRP A 496 -16.62 19.22 -1.81
N GLN A 497 -16.32 18.06 -2.41
CA GLN A 497 -15.09 17.89 -3.20
C GLN A 497 -15.01 18.94 -4.32
N TYR A 498 -16.08 19.06 -5.12
CA TYR A 498 -16.17 20.05 -6.19
C TYR A 498 -16.00 21.48 -5.68
N LYS A 499 -16.72 21.87 -4.62
CA LYS A 499 -16.65 23.23 -4.06
C LYS A 499 -15.31 23.56 -3.41
N SER A 500 -14.56 22.56 -2.96
CA SER A 500 -13.18 22.74 -2.48
C SER A 500 -12.14 22.88 -3.60
N GLY A 501 -12.53 22.69 -4.87
CA GLY A 501 -11.61 22.73 -6.01
C GLY A 501 -10.83 21.42 -6.23
N VAL A 502 -11.23 20.34 -5.57
CA VAL A 502 -10.67 19.00 -5.74
C VAL A 502 -11.46 18.25 -6.82
N PRO A 503 -10.82 17.42 -7.66
CA PRO A 503 -11.52 16.52 -8.57
C PRO A 503 -12.53 15.63 -7.83
N VAL A 504 -13.72 15.45 -8.41
CA VAL A 504 -14.75 14.62 -7.82
C VAL A 504 -14.37 13.14 -7.93
N GLY A 505 -14.48 12.39 -6.84
CA GLY A 505 -14.15 10.97 -6.79
C GLY A 505 -12.72 10.63 -6.38
N LEU A 506 -11.92 11.62 -5.96
CA LEU A 506 -10.52 11.40 -5.58
C LEU A 506 -10.37 10.46 -4.36
N LYS A 507 -9.53 9.43 -4.49
CA LYS A 507 -9.21 8.45 -3.44
C LYS A 507 -7.91 8.79 -2.71
N LYS A 508 -7.71 8.23 -1.50
CA LYS A 508 -6.55 8.54 -0.63
C LYS A 508 -5.18 8.32 -1.30
N TYR A 509 -5.03 7.27 -2.11
CA TYR A 509 -3.77 6.97 -2.80
C TYR A 509 -3.46 7.95 -3.95
N GLN A 510 -4.44 8.69 -4.45
CA GLN A 510 -4.31 9.67 -5.53
C GLN A 510 -3.90 11.07 -5.01
N TYR A 511 -3.52 11.20 -3.74
CA TYR A 511 -3.09 12.49 -3.19
C TYR A 511 -1.87 13.08 -3.92
N LYS A 512 -0.90 12.25 -4.29
CA LYS A 512 0.29 12.71 -5.04
C LYS A 512 -0.08 13.25 -6.42
N TYR A 513 -0.99 12.57 -7.13
CA TYR A 513 -1.55 13.07 -8.39
C TYR A 513 -2.14 14.47 -8.25
N PHE A 514 -3.00 14.65 -7.24
CA PHE A 514 -3.61 15.93 -6.97
C PHE A 514 -2.55 17.02 -6.75
N LYS A 515 -1.55 16.75 -5.92
CA LYS A 515 -0.50 17.70 -5.58
C LYS A 515 0.41 18.05 -6.76
N ASP A 516 0.95 17.06 -7.44
CA ASP A 516 2.08 17.25 -8.36
C ASP A 516 1.65 17.48 -9.81
N VAL A 517 0.47 17.00 -10.22
CA VAL A 517 -0.03 17.05 -11.60
C VAL A 517 -1.20 18.02 -11.70
N TYR A 518 -2.30 17.76 -10.99
CA TYR A 518 -3.54 18.51 -11.14
C TYR A 518 -3.37 20.01 -10.81
N LEU A 519 -2.66 20.34 -9.73
CA LEU A 519 -2.39 21.72 -9.37
C LEU A 519 -1.54 22.46 -10.43
N LYS A 520 -0.62 21.76 -11.10
CA LYS A 520 0.19 22.35 -12.18
C LYS A 520 -0.66 22.58 -13.44
N GLU A 521 -1.50 21.61 -13.80
CA GLU A 521 -2.44 21.75 -14.92
C GLU A 521 -3.43 22.92 -14.72
N ILE A 522 -3.86 23.18 -13.48
CA ILE A 522 -4.72 24.32 -13.19
C ILE A 522 -4.02 25.65 -13.53
N LEU A 523 -2.72 25.75 -13.25
CA LEU A 523 -1.91 26.94 -13.54
C LEU A 523 -1.63 27.10 -15.03
N SER A 524 -1.42 25.99 -15.76
CA SER A 524 -1.16 26.03 -17.20
C SER A 524 -2.40 26.30 -18.06
N LYS A 525 -3.62 26.17 -17.51
CA LYS A 525 -4.86 26.48 -18.23
C LYS A 525 -5.00 27.99 -18.47
N GLU A 526 -4.73 28.40 -19.70
CA GLU A 526 -5.00 29.73 -20.24
C GLU A 526 -6.46 29.85 -20.70
N THR A 527 -7.09 30.99 -20.45
CA THR A 527 -8.41 31.32 -21.00
C THR A 527 -8.25 32.43 -22.03
N SER A 528 -8.69 32.19 -23.26
CA SER A 528 -8.74 33.18 -24.32
C SER A 528 -10.18 33.55 -24.66
N TYR A 529 -10.44 34.84 -24.85
CA TYR A 529 -11.70 35.32 -25.42
C TYR A 529 -11.41 36.29 -26.56
N THR A 530 -12.20 36.20 -27.61
CA THR A 530 -12.06 36.99 -28.82
C THR A 530 -13.21 37.99 -28.89
N GLU A 531 -12.88 39.27 -28.92
CA GLU A 531 -13.84 40.36 -29.06
C GLU A 531 -13.59 41.06 -30.39
N TYR A 532 -14.64 41.19 -31.21
CA TYR A 532 -14.57 41.89 -32.48
C TYR A 532 -14.59 43.40 -32.21
N ASP A 533 -13.53 44.11 -32.57
CA ASP A 533 -13.47 45.57 -32.44
C ASP A 533 -14.02 46.22 -33.73
N GLU A 534 -15.20 46.83 -33.61
CA GLU A 534 -15.87 47.53 -34.72
C GLU A 534 -15.07 48.73 -35.25
N VAL A 535 -14.21 49.34 -34.42
CA VAL A 535 -13.43 50.53 -34.80
C VAL A 535 -12.24 50.15 -35.67
N THR A 536 -11.56 49.05 -35.34
CA THR A 536 -10.39 48.59 -36.10
C THR A 536 -10.71 47.50 -37.11
N ASN A 537 -11.95 46.99 -37.13
CA ASN A 537 -12.44 45.93 -38.01
C ASN A 537 -11.55 44.67 -37.93
N THR A 538 -11.11 44.33 -36.72
CA THR A 538 -10.20 43.23 -36.42
C THR A 538 -10.61 42.51 -35.14
N ASP A 539 -10.46 41.19 -35.12
CA ASP A 539 -10.64 40.40 -33.89
C ASP A 539 -9.46 40.64 -32.93
N ARG A 540 -9.77 41.10 -31.71
CA ARG A 540 -8.80 41.15 -30.62
C ARG A 540 -8.93 39.92 -29.76
N THR A 541 -7.83 39.20 -29.57
CA THR A 541 -7.77 38.03 -28.70
C THR A 541 -7.08 38.40 -27.40
N TYR A 542 -7.78 38.24 -26.28
CA TYR A 542 -7.22 38.45 -24.95
C TYR A 542 -6.87 37.09 -24.36
N ILE A 543 -5.61 36.89 -23.97
CA ILE A 543 -5.13 35.68 -23.30
C ILE A 543 -4.83 36.03 -21.85
N THR A 544 -5.49 35.36 -20.91
CA THR A 544 -5.23 35.53 -19.48
C THR A 544 -4.56 34.29 -18.91
N ALA A 545 -3.33 34.45 -18.40
CA ALA A 545 -2.57 33.41 -17.69
C ALA A 545 -2.79 33.51 -16.17
N LYS A 546 -2.61 32.39 -15.46
CA LYS A 546 -2.80 32.31 -14.00
C LYS A 546 -1.45 32.34 -13.28
N ILE A 547 -1.37 33.16 -12.25
CA ILE A 547 -0.22 33.23 -11.35
C ILE A 547 -0.68 32.79 -9.96
N PRO A 548 0.00 31.83 -9.29
CA PRO A 548 -0.41 31.37 -7.97
C PRO A 548 -0.25 32.48 -6.92
N GLY A 549 -1.28 32.66 -6.09
CA GLY A 549 -1.21 33.55 -4.93
C GLY A 549 -0.57 32.90 -3.71
N ALA A 550 -0.52 33.63 -2.59
CA ALA A 550 0.05 33.14 -1.32
C ALA A 550 -0.75 31.99 -0.67
N ASN A 551 -2.05 31.88 -1.00
CA ASN A 551 -2.94 30.82 -0.53
C ASN A 551 -2.89 29.55 -1.41
N PHE A 552 -1.94 29.47 -2.33
CA PHE A 552 -1.71 28.29 -3.15
C PHE A 552 -0.78 27.32 -2.43
N LEU A 553 -1.02 26.01 -2.58
CA LEU A 553 -0.22 24.98 -1.91
C LEU A 553 1.26 25.14 -2.30
N ASP A 554 2.15 25.08 -1.33
CA ASP A 554 3.61 25.26 -1.47
C ASP A 554 4.06 26.66 -1.97
N ASN A 555 3.17 27.65 -2.06
CA ASN A 555 3.50 29.03 -2.43
C ASN A 555 3.23 30.02 -1.27
N SER A 556 3.52 29.61 -0.03
CA SER A 556 3.38 30.50 1.13
C SER A 556 4.44 31.59 1.14
N ASN A 557 4.07 32.77 1.63
CA ASN A 557 5.01 33.86 1.89
C ASN A 557 6.02 33.50 2.99
N ILE A 558 5.67 32.56 3.88
CA ILE A 558 6.51 32.11 4.98
C ILE A 558 7.29 30.89 4.52
N LYS A 559 8.62 30.99 4.56
CA LYS A 559 9.55 29.89 4.28
C LYS A 559 10.18 29.39 5.57
N ASN A 560 10.53 28.10 5.59
CA ASN A 560 11.22 27.51 6.73
C ASN A 560 12.61 28.13 6.89
N PHE A 561 12.94 28.57 8.11
CA PHE A 561 14.29 28.98 8.48
C PHE A 561 14.97 27.82 9.20
N SER A 562 15.90 27.17 8.52
CA SER A 562 16.64 26.05 9.10
C SER A 562 17.55 26.53 10.23
N PRO A 563 17.63 25.82 11.36
CA PRO A 563 18.54 26.16 12.44
C PRO A 563 20.01 26.02 12.00
N PRO A 564 20.97 26.65 12.70
CA PRO A 564 22.39 26.61 12.32
C PRO A 564 23.01 25.20 12.34
N TYR A 565 22.44 24.28 13.13
CA TYR A 565 22.82 22.87 13.17
C TYR A 565 22.06 22.00 12.15
N GLY A 566 21.08 22.57 11.45
CA GLY A 566 20.39 21.90 10.37
C GLY A 566 21.35 21.74 9.20
N VAL A 567 21.57 20.50 8.76
CA VAL A 567 22.38 20.24 7.56
C VAL A 567 21.74 21.01 6.40
N PRO A 568 22.48 21.89 5.71
CA PRO A 568 21.93 22.60 4.57
C PRO A 568 21.47 21.56 3.55
N PRO A 569 20.29 21.73 2.92
CA PRO A 569 19.89 20.85 1.83
C PRO A 569 21.03 20.84 0.82
N LYS A 570 21.53 19.64 0.46
CA LYS A 570 22.52 19.50 -0.61
C LYS A 570 21.96 20.27 -1.80
N LYS A 571 22.67 21.31 -2.26
CA LYS A 571 22.30 21.98 -3.50
C LYS A 571 22.30 20.88 -4.56
N LEU A 572 21.12 20.50 -5.04
CA LEU A 572 20.99 19.78 -6.30
C LEU A 572 21.80 20.61 -7.29
N GLN A 573 22.90 20.05 -7.79
CA GLN A 573 23.64 20.68 -8.87
C GLN A 573 22.65 20.84 -10.01
N SER A 574 22.30 22.10 -10.29
CA SER A 574 21.44 22.51 -11.40
C SER A 574 22.12 22.24 -12.73
#